data_AF-A0A1H1SYQ0-F1
#
_entry.id   AF-A0A1H1SYQ0-F1
#
_cell.length_a   1.000
_cell.length_b   1.000
_cell.length_c   1.000
_cell.angle_alpha   90.00
_cell.angle_beta   90.00
_cell.angle_gamma   90.00
#
_symmetry.space_group_name_H-M   'P 1'
#
loop_
_entity.id
_entity.type
_entity.pdbx_description
1 polymer ?
#
loop_
_entity_poly.entity_id
_entity_poly.type
_entity_poly.pdbx_seq_one_letter_code
_entity_poly.pdbx_strand_id
1 'polypeptide(L)'
;MTYEANTPEEYIAQLPDDRKIVIEKLRKIIKKNLPKGFEEGVNYKMLGYYVPHSKYPEGYHCNPKLPLPFINIASQKNSVNLYHMGIYADKELLDWFVSEYPKHCKRKLDMGKSCIRFKKMDEIPFDLIGELASKISVNKWVTIYESAIKKNK
;
A
#
# COMPACT_ATOMS: atom_id res chain seq x y z
N MET A 1 7.57 -9.52 11.77
CA MET A 1 7.49 -9.02 13.15
C MET A 1 6.13 -8.38 13.32
N THR A 2 5.53 -8.48 14.50
CA THR A 2 4.26 -7.81 14.81
C THR A 2 4.57 -6.60 15.67
N TYR A 3 4.08 -5.43 15.27
CA TYR A 3 4.21 -4.18 16.02
C TYR A 3 2.81 -3.79 16.48
N GLU A 4 2.65 -3.58 17.78
CA GLU A 4 1.36 -3.15 18.34
C GLU A 4 1.39 -1.64 18.51
N ALA A 5 0.68 -0.95 17.64
CA ALA A 5 0.65 0.51 17.58
C ALA A 5 -0.76 0.98 17.25
N ASN A 6 -1.17 2.09 17.85
CA ASN A 6 -2.46 2.73 17.59
C ASN A 6 -2.32 3.87 16.58
N THR A 7 -1.11 4.41 16.41
CA THR A 7 -0.83 5.51 15.47
C THR A 7 0.31 5.18 14.50
N PRO A 8 0.34 5.81 13.31
CA PRO A 8 1.48 5.73 12.39
C PRO A 8 2.81 6.08 13.05
N GLU A 9 2.83 7.09 13.92
CA GLU A 9 3.99 7.56 14.66
C GLU A 9 4.51 6.49 15.62
N GLU A 10 3.62 5.89 16.41
CA GLU A 10 3.95 4.78 17.31
C GLU A 10 4.48 3.57 16.54
N TYR A 11 3.86 3.25 15.39
CA TYR A 11 4.33 2.15 14.53
C TYR A 11 5.77 2.38 14.09
N ILE A 12 6.06 3.58 13.59
CA ILE A 12 7.40 3.95 13.09
C ILE A 12 8.43 4.00 14.22
N ALA A 13 8.04 4.45 15.41
CA ALA A 13 8.93 4.51 16.57
C ALA A 13 9.42 3.12 17.04
N GLN A 14 8.64 2.06 16.80
CA GLN A 14 9.01 0.68 17.18
C GLN A 14 9.90 -0.02 16.13
N LEU A 15 10.14 0.61 14.98
CA LEU A 15 10.95 0.01 13.92
C LEU A 15 12.45 0.14 14.23
N PRO A 16 13.27 -0.85 13.82
CA PRO A 16 14.72 -0.68 13.76
C PRO A 16 15.10 0.53 12.89
N ASP A 17 16.21 1.21 13.22
CA ASP A 17 16.61 2.47 12.59
C ASP A 17 16.73 2.38 11.06
N ASP A 18 17.28 1.28 10.54
CA ASP A 18 17.40 1.03 9.10
C ASP A 18 16.03 0.96 8.40
N ARG A 19 15.02 0.41 9.07
CA ARG A 19 13.64 0.30 8.58
C ARG A 19 12.88 1.60 8.74
N LYS A 20 13.13 2.32 9.82
CA LYS A 20 12.51 3.60 10.13
C LYS A 20 12.72 4.61 9.00
N ILE A 21 13.98 4.79 8.58
CA ILE A 21 14.36 5.72 7.51
C ILE A 21 13.60 5.41 6.21
N VAL A 22 13.53 4.14 5.84
CA VAL A 22 12.89 3.68 4.61
C VAL A 22 11.38 3.87 4.67
N ILE A 23 10.75 3.45 5.77
CA ILE A 23 9.30 3.49 5.94
C ILE A 23 8.83 4.94 6.06
N GLU A 24 9.57 5.82 6.73
CA GLU A 24 9.29 7.26 6.75
C GLU A 24 9.37 7.88 5.34
N LYS A 25 10.37 7.49 4.55
CA LYS A 25 10.49 7.97 3.16
C LYS A 25 9.35 7.47 2.28
N LEU A 26 8.99 6.18 2.39
CA LEU A 26 7.80 5.62 1.71
C LEU A 26 6.52 6.34 2.14
N ARG A 27 6.33 6.53 3.45
CA ARG A 27 5.19 7.26 4.03
C ARG A 27 5.07 8.66 3.41
N LYS A 28 6.17 9.42 3.41
CA LYS A 28 6.20 10.78 2.84
C LYS A 28 5.83 10.80 1.36
N ILE A 29 6.41 9.90 0.57
CA ILE A 29 6.17 9.84 -0.87
C ILE A 29 4.74 9.41 -1.19
N ILE A 30 4.22 8.40 -0.49
CA ILE A 30 2.84 7.96 -0.69
C ILE A 30 1.89 9.08 -0.30
N LYS A 31 2.00 9.66 0.92
CA LYS A 31 1.13 10.78 1.33
C LYS A 31 1.14 11.96 0.36
N LYS A 32 2.30 12.27 -0.23
CA LYS A 32 2.43 13.36 -1.21
C LYS A 32 1.66 13.08 -2.50
N ASN A 33 1.64 11.84 -2.97
CA ASN A 33 1.09 11.47 -4.28
C ASN A 33 -0.30 10.82 -4.20
N LEU A 34 -0.74 10.43 -3.00
CA LEU A 34 -1.99 9.73 -2.79
C LEU A 34 -3.18 10.67 -3.08
N PRO A 35 -4.14 10.26 -3.92
CA PRO A 35 -5.30 11.08 -4.23
C PRO A 35 -6.11 11.44 -2.98
N LYS A 36 -6.78 12.60 -3.02
CA LYS A 36 -7.59 13.06 -1.87
C LYS A 36 -8.70 12.07 -1.54
N GLY A 37 -8.88 11.81 -0.24
CA GLY A 37 -9.97 11.01 0.31
C GLY A 37 -9.57 9.64 0.83
N PHE A 38 -8.32 9.22 0.62
CA PHE A 38 -7.73 8.18 1.45
C PHE A 38 -7.31 8.78 2.79
N GLU A 39 -7.37 7.97 3.83
CA GLU A 39 -6.86 8.29 5.17
C GLU A 39 -5.69 7.38 5.51
N GLU A 40 -4.82 7.86 6.40
CA GLU A 40 -3.68 7.12 6.93
C GLU A 40 -4.00 6.62 8.34
N GLY A 41 -3.57 5.40 8.66
CA GLY A 41 -3.67 4.87 10.01
C GLY A 41 -2.90 3.57 10.16
N VAL A 42 -3.10 2.88 11.28
CA VAL A 42 -2.61 1.51 11.46
C VAL A 42 -3.71 0.54 11.04
N ASN A 43 -3.45 -0.26 10.00
CA ASN A 43 -4.35 -1.31 9.55
C ASN A 43 -3.59 -2.64 9.48
N TYR A 44 -4.21 -3.72 9.94
CA TYR A 44 -3.58 -5.04 10.05
C TYR A 44 -2.20 -5.02 10.76
N LYS A 45 -2.06 -4.22 11.83
CA LYS A 45 -0.80 -4.03 12.58
C LYS A 45 0.35 -3.43 11.73
N MET A 46 0.01 -2.70 10.67
CA MET A 46 0.95 -2.10 9.72
C MET A 46 0.53 -0.68 9.39
N LEU A 47 1.48 0.15 8.93
CA LEU A 47 1.15 1.47 8.39
C LEU A 47 0.30 1.29 7.13
N GLY A 48 -0.86 1.94 7.08
CA GLY A 48 -1.86 1.71 6.03
C GLY A 48 -2.54 2.97 5.54
N TYR A 49 -3.05 2.86 4.32
CA TYR A 49 -3.91 3.84 3.65
C TYR A 49 -5.19 3.15 3.19
N TYR A 50 -6.32 3.77 3.48
CA TYR A 50 -7.63 3.16 3.28
C TYR A 50 -8.69 4.21 2.91
N VAL A 51 -9.81 3.76 2.38
CA VAL A 51 -11.00 4.60 2.19
C VAL A 51 -11.80 4.56 3.49
N PRO A 52 -12.02 5.71 4.15
CA PRO A 52 -12.72 5.75 5.44
C PRO A 52 -14.21 5.43 5.29
N HIS A 53 -14.84 4.99 6.38
CA HIS A 53 -16.28 4.72 6.42
C HIS A 53 -17.15 5.94 6.10
N SER A 54 -16.65 7.15 6.37
CA SER A 54 -17.32 8.39 5.98
C SER A 54 -17.52 8.52 4.47
N LYS A 55 -16.67 7.87 3.66
CA LYS A 55 -16.78 7.81 2.20
C LYS A 55 -17.34 6.50 1.68
N TYR A 56 -17.02 5.38 2.32
CA TYR A 56 -17.51 4.07 1.95
C TYR A 56 -18.03 3.31 3.17
N PRO A 57 -19.32 3.50 3.54
CA PRO A 57 -19.89 2.96 4.77
C PRO A 57 -19.86 1.44 4.86
N GLU A 58 -19.97 0.72 3.74
CA GLU A 58 -19.97 -0.75 3.70
C GLU A 58 -18.65 -1.37 4.17
N GLY A 59 -17.53 -0.63 4.09
CA GLY A 59 -16.24 -1.09 4.57
C GLY A 59 -15.71 -2.34 3.84
N TYR A 60 -14.82 -3.07 4.50
CA TYR A 60 -14.22 -4.27 3.92
C TYR A 60 -15.17 -5.47 3.95
N HIS A 61 -15.22 -6.27 2.90
CA HIS A 61 -16.26 -7.29 2.68
C HIS A 61 -16.12 -8.47 3.64
N CYS A 62 -14.90 -8.81 4.06
CA CYS A 62 -14.70 -9.85 5.08
C CYS A 62 -15.05 -9.36 6.49
N ASN A 63 -14.90 -8.06 6.75
CA ASN A 63 -15.20 -7.45 8.04
C ASN A 63 -15.61 -5.99 7.83
N PRO A 64 -16.91 -5.69 7.76
CA PRO A 64 -17.44 -4.34 7.50
C PRO A 64 -17.06 -3.30 8.54
N LYS A 65 -16.52 -3.70 9.71
CA LYS A 65 -15.98 -2.75 10.70
C LYS A 65 -14.63 -2.18 10.31
N LEU A 66 -13.94 -2.79 9.33
CA LEU A 66 -12.68 -2.29 8.82
C LEU A 66 -12.93 -1.38 7.63
N PRO A 67 -12.18 -0.27 7.51
CA PRO A 67 -12.24 0.58 6.33
C PRO A 67 -11.72 -0.19 5.11
N LEU A 68 -12.10 0.26 3.91
CA LEU A 68 -11.71 -0.42 2.68
C LEU A 68 -10.18 -0.25 2.44
N PRO A 69 -9.38 -1.32 2.53
CA PRO A 69 -7.92 -1.22 2.43
C PRO A 69 -7.48 -0.84 1.02
N PHE A 70 -6.39 -0.07 0.92
CA PHE A 70 -5.79 0.29 -0.37
C PHE A 70 -4.29 0.01 -0.42
N ILE A 71 -3.49 0.61 0.47
CA ILE A 71 -2.03 0.40 0.54
C ILE A 71 -1.63 0.08 1.96
N ASN A 72 -0.70 -0.85 2.18
CA ASN A 72 -0.04 -1.05 3.48
C ASN A 72 1.48 -1.19 3.33
N ILE A 73 2.23 -0.67 4.29
CA ILE A 73 3.69 -0.82 4.38
C ILE A 73 4.01 -1.67 5.60
N ALA A 74 4.73 -2.78 5.39
CA ALA A 74 5.08 -3.73 6.43
C ALA A 74 6.59 -3.87 6.58
N SER A 75 7.08 -3.76 7.81
CA SER A 75 8.43 -4.19 8.16
C SER A 75 8.46 -5.70 8.47
N GLN A 76 9.08 -6.48 7.58
CA GLN A 76 9.27 -7.93 7.74
C GLN A 76 10.73 -8.24 8.05
N LYS A 77 11.00 -9.47 8.54
CA LYS A 77 12.33 -9.88 9.00
C LYS A 77 13.45 -9.60 7.98
N ASN A 78 13.18 -9.82 6.69
CA ASN A 78 14.18 -9.72 5.62
C ASN A 78 13.84 -8.66 4.56
N SER A 79 12.72 -7.96 4.69
CA SER A 79 12.23 -7.06 3.65
C SER A 79 11.28 -6.01 4.19
N VAL A 80 11.17 -4.88 3.49
CA VAL A 80 10.04 -3.97 3.62
C VAL A 80 9.07 -4.31 2.51
N ASN A 81 7.82 -4.58 2.85
CA ASN A 81 6.81 -4.99 1.89
C ASN A 81 5.81 -3.86 1.68
N LEU A 82 5.52 -3.56 0.42
CA LEU A 82 4.41 -2.68 0.03
C LEU A 82 3.27 -3.54 -0.51
N TYR A 83 2.15 -3.53 0.20
CA TYR A 83 0.90 -4.11 -0.26
C TYR A 83 0.13 -3.03 -1.00
N HIS A 84 -0.26 -3.29 -2.25
CA HIS A 84 -1.06 -2.37 -3.06
C HIS A 84 -2.25 -3.12 -3.65
N MET A 85 -3.44 -2.86 -3.14
CA MET A 85 -4.66 -3.55 -3.55
C MET A 85 -5.10 -3.19 -4.97
N GLY A 86 -4.77 -1.97 -5.42
CA GLY A 86 -4.95 -1.57 -6.82
C GLY A 86 -4.25 -2.48 -7.82
N ILE A 87 -2.96 -2.77 -7.63
CA ILE A 87 -2.19 -3.70 -8.48
C ILE A 87 -2.86 -5.08 -8.54
N TYR A 88 -3.42 -5.53 -7.43
CA TYR A 88 -4.08 -6.83 -7.38
C TYR A 88 -5.39 -6.87 -8.16
N ALA A 89 -6.15 -5.77 -8.17
CA ALA A 89 -7.49 -5.74 -8.74
C ALA A 89 -7.57 -5.12 -10.15
N ASP A 90 -6.56 -4.35 -10.57
CA ASP A 90 -6.48 -3.68 -11.87
C ASP A 90 -5.31 -4.25 -12.69
N LYS A 91 -5.64 -5.08 -13.69
CA LYS A 91 -4.64 -5.75 -14.54
C LYS A 91 -3.80 -4.75 -15.33
N GLU A 92 -4.40 -3.67 -15.82
CA GLU A 92 -3.68 -2.66 -16.59
C GLU A 92 -2.64 -1.94 -15.70
N LEU A 93 -2.99 -1.68 -14.44
CA LEU A 93 -2.06 -1.12 -13.47
C LEU A 93 -0.90 -2.07 -13.17
N LEU A 94 -1.19 -3.37 -13.00
CA LEU A 94 -0.17 -4.40 -12.81
C LEU A 94 0.79 -4.46 -14.01
N ASP A 95 0.24 -4.55 -15.22
CA ASP A 95 1.03 -4.66 -16.46
C ASP A 95 1.92 -3.42 -16.64
N TRP A 96 1.37 -2.22 -16.41
CA TRP A 96 2.15 -0.98 -16.40
C TRP A 96 3.30 -1.06 -15.39
N PHE A 97 3.01 -1.40 -14.13
CA PHE A 97 4.03 -1.43 -13.08
C PHE A 97 5.15 -2.44 -13.39
N VAL A 98 4.80 -3.63 -13.87
CA VAL A 98 5.78 -4.66 -14.27
C VAL A 98 6.66 -4.18 -15.43
N SER A 99 6.08 -3.49 -16.41
CA SER A 99 6.82 -2.93 -17.55
C SER A 99 7.70 -1.73 -17.17
N GLU A 100 7.28 -0.96 -16.16
CA GLU A 100 7.96 0.27 -15.75
C GLU A 100 9.11 -0.03 -14.78
N TYR A 101 8.94 -1.01 -13.88
CA TYR A 101 9.92 -1.37 -12.86
C TYR A 101 11.37 -1.52 -13.35
N PRO A 102 11.69 -2.25 -14.45
CA PRO A 102 13.08 -2.41 -14.90
C PRO A 102 13.73 -1.11 -15.39
N LYS A 103 12.96 -0.05 -15.67
CA LYS A 103 13.51 1.27 -16.05
C LYS A 103 14.03 2.05 -14.83
N HIS A 104 13.51 1.73 -13.64
CA HIS A 104 13.84 2.40 -12.38
C HIS A 104 14.73 1.54 -11.48
N CYS A 105 14.78 0.23 -11.71
CA CYS A 105 15.45 -0.74 -10.84
C CYS A 105 16.44 -1.62 -11.60
N LYS A 106 17.63 -1.83 -11.01
CA LYS A 106 18.60 -2.81 -11.51
C LYS A 106 18.21 -4.25 -11.19
N ARG A 107 17.50 -4.47 -10.07
CA ARG A 107 17.06 -5.79 -9.64
C ARG A 107 15.73 -6.16 -10.27
N LYS A 108 15.53 -7.47 -10.44
CA LYS A 108 14.24 -8.03 -10.82
C LYS A 108 13.18 -7.69 -9.76
N LEU A 109 11.98 -7.37 -10.22
CA LEU A 109 10.80 -7.20 -9.39
C LEU A 109 10.50 -8.48 -8.60
N ASP A 110 10.53 -8.39 -7.27
CA ASP A 110 10.14 -9.46 -6.35
C ASP A 110 8.75 -9.13 -5.79
N MET A 111 7.71 -9.80 -6.29
CA MET A 111 6.33 -9.55 -5.85
C MET A 111 5.47 -10.81 -5.75
N GLY A 112 4.43 -10.74 -4.93
CA GLY A 112 3.28 -11.65 -4.96
C GLY A 112 2.08 -10.96 -5.64
N LYS A 113 0.86 -11.48 -5.44
CA LYS A 113 -0.37 -10.94 -6.04
C LYS A 113 -0.61 -9.44 -5.77
N SER A 114 -0.36 -8.98 -4.54
CA SER A 114 -0.53 -7.59 -4.12
C SER A 114 0.70 -7.00 -3.44
N CYS A 115 1.75 -7.82 -3.24
CA CYS A 115 2.82 -7.55 -2.28
C CYS A 115 4.16 -7.40 -3.01
N ILE A 116 4.70 -6.19 -3.07
CA ILE A 116 6.04 -5.89 -3.58
C ILE A 116 7.03 -6.00 -2.42
N ARG A 117 8.12 -6.74 -2.59
CA ARG A 117 9.09 -7.03 -1.52
C ARG A 117 10.43 -6.35 -1.79
N PHE A 118 10.78 -5.37 -0.96
CA PHE A 118 12.07 -4.70 -1.01
C PHE A 118 13.04 -5.37 -0.03
N LYS A 119 14.04 -6.09 -0.56
CA LYS A 119 15.11 -6.72 0.24
C LYS A 119 16.33 -5.81 0.44
N LYS A 120 16.52 -4.85 -0.47
CA LYS A 120 17.59 -3.86 -0.44
C LYS A 120 16.97 -2.48 -0.26
N MET A 121 17.22 -1.88 0.88
CA MET A 121 16.57 -0.64 1.35
C MET A 121 17.03 0.60 0.56
N ASP A 122 18.27 0.56 0.09
CA ASP A 122 18.97 1.56 -0.71
C ASP A 122 18.53 1.58 -2.18
N GLU A 123 17.96 0.48 -2.68
CA GLU A 123 17.54 0.32 -4.07
C GLU A 123 16.02 0.48 -4.28
N ILE A 124 15.29 0.99 -3.28
CA ILE A 124 13.84 1.17 -3.38
C ILE A 124 13.53 2.30 -4.38
N PRO A 125 12.73 2.06 -5.43
CA PRO A 125 12.42 3.07 -6.44
C PRO A 125 11.32 4.03 -5.94
N PHE A 126 11.67 4.91 -5.01
CA PHE A 126 10.70 5.77 -4.33
C PHE A 126 9.81 6.57 -5.30
N ASP A 127 10.37 7.12 -6.38
CA ASP A 127 9.60 7.92 -7.34
C ASP A 127 8.54 7.07 -8.07
N LEU A 128 8.91 5.87 -8.52
CA LEU A 128 7.97 4.92 -9.12
C LEU A 128 6.85 4.50 -8.14
N ILE A 129 7.16 4.37 -6.85
CA ILE A 129 6.16 4.09 -5.82
C ILE A 129 5.22 5.28 -5.60
N GLY A 130 5.74 6.51 -5.70
CA GLY A 130 4.93 7.72 -5.72
C GLY A 130 3.98 7.75 -6.91
N GLU A 131 4.49 7.45 -8.11
CA GLU A 131 3.65 7.35 -9.30
C GLU A 131 2.57 6.29 -9.14
N LEU A 132 2.93 5.08 -8.68
CA LEU A 132 2.00 4.00 -8.42
C LEU A 132 0.86 4.43 -7.49
N ALA A 133 1.19 5.09 -6.37
CA ALA A 133 0.20 5.57 -5.41
C ALA A 133 -0.78 6.60 -6.00
N SER A 134 -0.39 7.30 -7.07
CA SER A 134 -1.23 8.31 -7.73
C SER A 134 -2.21 7.74 -8.77
N LYS A 135 -2.00 6.50 -9.25
CA LYS A 135 -2.71 5.95 -10.42
C LYS A 135 -4.19 5.66 -10.18
N ILE A 136 -4.64 5.50 -8.93
CA ILE A 136 -6.02 5.13 -8.60
C ILE A 136 -6.61 6.15 -7.64
N SER A 137 -7.67 6.82 -8.08
CA SER A 137 -8.49 7.67 -7.21
C SER A 137 -9.37 6.84 -6.27
N VAL A 138 -9.82 7.45 -5.16
CA VAL A 138 -10.74 6.81 -4.21
C VAL A 138 -11.99 6.26 -4.89
N ASN A 139 -12.61 7.05 -5.77
CA ASN A 139 -13.83 6.63 -6.47
C ASN A 139 -13.55 5.45 -7.41
N LYS A 140 -12.44 5.49 -8.18
CA LYS A 140 -12.04 4.37 -9.03
C LYS A 140 -11.79 3.12 -8.19
N TRP A 141 -11.16 3.27 -7.02
CA TRP A 141 -10.90 2.16 -6.11
C TRP A 141 -12.19 1.50 -5.61
N VAL A 142 -13.15 2.30 -5.14
CA VAL A 142 -14.47 1.79 -4.70
C VAL A 142 -15.19 1.07 -5.85
N THR A 143 -15.19 1.64 -7.06
CA THR A 143 -15.81 1.01 -8.24
C THR A 143 -15.17 -0.34 -8.58
N ILE A 144 -13.83 -0.41 -8.63
CA ILE A 144 -13.10 -1.65 -8.90
C ILE A 144 -13.47 -2.68 -7.83
N TYR A 145 -13.43 -2.27 -6.57
CA TYR A 145 -13.69 -3.13 -5.43
C TYR A 145 -15.11 -3.71 -5.44
N GLU A 146 -16.13 -2.87 -5.63
CA GLU A 146 -17.52 -3.32 -5.73
C GLU A 146 -17.73 -4.25 -6.92
N SER A 147 -17.09 -3.98 -8.06
CA SER A 147 -17.21 -4.83 -9.26
C SER A 147 -16.63 -6.23 -9.04
N ALA A 148 -15.58 -6.35 -8.24
CA ALA A 148 -14.94 -7.62 -7.91
C ALA A 148 -15.76 -8.42 -6.87
N ILE A 149 -16.42 -7.74 -5.92
CA ILE A 149 -17.25 -8.40 -4.90
C ILE A 149 -18.64 -8.75 -5.44
N LYS A 150 -19.29 -7.85 -6.19
CA LYS A 150 -20.64 -8.07 -6.75
C LYS A 150 -20.67 -9.15 -7.83
N LYS A 151 -19.55 -9.45 -8.51
CA LYS A 151 -19.45 -10.62 -9.41
C LYS A 151 -19.44 -11.96 -8.68
N ASN A 152 -19.13 -11.96 -7.38
CA ASN A 152 -19.07 -13.17 -6.54
C ASN A 152 -20.28 -13.31 -5.60
N LYS A 153 -21.31 -12.46 -5.77
CA LYS A 153 -22.65 -12.64 -5.18
C LYS A 153 -23.62 -13.04 -6.27
#